data_AF-A0A950V5L6-F1
#
_entry.id   AF-A0A950V5L6-F1
#
_cell.length_a   1.000
_cell.length_b   1.000
_cell.length_c   1.000
_cell.angle_alpha   90.00
_cell.angle_beta   90.00
_cell.angle_gamma   90.00
#
_symmetry.space_group_name_H-M   'P 1'
#
loop_
_entity.id
_entity.type
_entity.pdbx_description
1 polymer ?
#
loop_
_entity_poly.entity_id
_entity_poly.type
_entity_poly.pdbx_seq_one_letter_code
_entity_poly.pdbx_strand_id
1 'polypeptide(L)'
;ATIDGARIAFTGDAFFDDPQHPASLRHNLIYRNEVKSGDHAQSIRNVLDFEPQIIAPGHGKPFAITRETALRFDERARKQDAFFGDLIAGDPDFGIDPSWISIVPYQMLAIPGKATRIEVRVRNHAPRPIRIEAALVLPAGWRVKPPRIALSVDARSASKTDATISVPANWSNALSRVAVALDTVVDGKYLGQIAEAVIDVPLRKA
;
A
#
# COMPACT_ATOMS: atom_id res chain seq x y z
N ALA A 1 -17.57 -2.69 -22.11
CA ALA A 1 -18.87 -3.13 -22.64
C ALA A 1 -19.19 -2.39 -23.92
N THR A 2 -20.13 -2.86 -24.75
CA THR A 2 -20.71 -2.06 -25.83
C THR A 2 -22.13 -1.67 -25.42
N ILE A 3 -22.44 -0.37 -25.40
CA ILE A 3 -23.73 0.20 -25.01
C ILE A 3 -24.11 1.23 -26.08
N ASP A 4 -25.32 1.12 -26.63
CA ASP A 4 -25.84 2.00 -27.69
C ASP A 4 -24.86 2.20 -28.87
N GLY A 5 -24.15 1.13 -29.24
CA GLY A 5 -23.17 1.13 -30.34
C GLY A 5 -21.79 1.71 -29.99
N ALA A 6 -21.58 2.23 -28.78
CA ALA A 6 -20.29 2.71 -28.30
C ALA A 6 -19.63 1.71 -27.36
N ARG A 7 -18.31 1.49 -27.51
CA ARG A 7 -17.48 0.78 -26.54
C ARG A 7 -17.17 1.70 -25.36
N ILE A 8 -17.52 1.23 -24.17
CA ILE A 8 -17.36 1.94 -22.91
C ILE A 8 -16.43 1.14 -21.99
N ALA A 9 -15.39 1.80 -21.48
CA ALA A 9 -14.50 1.28 -20.47
C ALA A 9 -14.91 1.77 -19.08
N PHE A 10 -15.23 0.86 -18.17
CA PHE A 10 -15.48 1.17 -16.76
C PHE A 10 -14.16 1.03 -16.00
N THR A 11 -13.59 2.15 -15.59
CA THR A 11 -12.18 2.19 -15.14
C THR A 11 -12.03 2.46 -13.65
N GLY A 12 -13.15 2.59 -12.91
CA GLY A 12 -13.11 3.07 -11.53
C GLY A 12 -12.34 4.39 -11.46
N ASP A 13 -11.43 4.50 -10.51
CA ASP A 13 -10.66 5.74 -10.27
C ASP A 13 -9.31 5.79 -11.00
N ALA A 14 -9.11 4.93 -12.01
CA ALA A 14 -7.85 4.91 -12.77
C ALA A 14 -7.66 6.17 -13.62
N PHE A 15 -8.72 6.66 -14.26
CA PHE A 15 -8.65 7.77 -15.21
C PHE A 15 -9.82 8.73 -15.05
N PHE A 16 -9.53 10.02 -15.15
CA PHE A 16 -10.51 11.09 -15.14
C PHE A 16 -10.24 12.07 -16.27
N ASP A 17 -11.30 12.73 -16.73
CA ASP A 17 -11.18 13.88 -17.62
C ASP A 17 -10.35 14.99 -16.95
N ASP A 18 -9.57 15.72 -17.75
CA ASP A 18 -8.76 16.85 -17.31
C ASP A 18 -9.02 18.06 -18.21
N PRO A 19 -10.04 18.89 -17.90
CA PRO A 19 -10.36 20.06 -18.70
C PRO A 19 -9.22 21.10 -18.77
N GLN A 20 -8.27 21.08 -17.82
CA GLN A 20 -7.12 21.98 -17.82
C GLN A 20 -5.99 21.46 -18.72
N HIS A 21 -5.91 20.15 -18.92
CA HIS A 21 -4.90 19.50 -19.78
C HIS A 21 -5.57 18.48 -20.72
N PRO A 22 -6.42 18.92 -21.67
CA PRO A 22 -7.27 18.03 -22.48
C PRO A 22 -6.49 17.05 -23.37
N ALA A 23 -5.18 17.27 -23.52
CA ALA A 23 -4.28 16.35 -24.22
C ALA A 23 -4.01 15.06 -23.42
N SER A 24 -4.23 15.01 -22.12
CA SER A 24 -3.97 13.83 -21.29
C SER A 24 -5.13 13.57 -20.33
N LEU A 25 -5.12 12.40 -19.70
CA LEU A 25 -6.04 12.08 -18.61
C LEU A 25 -5.44 12.50 -17.27
N ARG A 26 -6.29 12.86 -16.30
CA ARG A 26 -5.88 12.92 -14.90
C ARG A 26 -5.93 11.50 -14.32
N HIS A 27 -4.99 11.17 -13.45
CA HIS A 27 -5.01 9.93 -12.68
C HIS A 27 -4.65 10.22 -11.22
N ASN A 28 -5.04 9.32 -10.32
CA ASN A 28 -4.65 9.36 -8.93
C ASN A 28 -3.48 8.40 -8.70
N LEU A 29 -2.50 8.84 -7.92
CA LEU A 29 -1.44 7.99 -7.40
C LEU A 29 -1.74 7.70 -5.92
N ILE A 30 -2.36 6.56 -5.66
CA ILE A 30 -2.81 6.16 -4.32
C ILE A 30 -1.96 5.00 -3.86
N TYR A 31 -0.81 5.29 -3.25
CA TYR A 31 0.20 4.29 -2.88
C TYR A 31 -0.34 3.11 -2.05
N ARG A 32 -1.32 3.35 -1.17
CA ARG A 32 -1.95 2.31 -0.35
C ARG A 32 -2.86 1.35 -1.13
N ASN A 33 -3.09 1.59 -2.43
CA ASN A 33 -3.78 0.68 -3.33
C ASN A 33 -2.83 -0.30 -4.04
N GLU A 34 -1.68 -0.61 -3.42
CA GLU A 34 -0.65 -1.54 -3.94
C GLU A 34 -0.10 -1.14 -5.33
N VAL A 35 0.15 0.14 -5.53
CA VAL A 35 0.77 0.64 -6.78
C VAL A 35 2.19 0.09 -6.92
N LYS A 36 2.52 -0.39 -8.12
CA LYS A 36 3.86 -0.81 -8.53
C LYS A 36 4.32 -0.02 -9.74
N SER A 37 5.63 -0.02 -9.96
CA SER A 37 6.24 0.51 -11.17
C SER A 37 5.60 -0.12 -12.41
N GLY A 38 5.17 0.71 -13.37
CA GLY A 38 4.54 0.25 -14.60
C GLY A 38 3.03 0.03 -14.55
N ASP A 39 2.38 0.06 -13.38
CA ASP A 39 0.94 -0.22 -13.27
C ASP A 39 0.09 0.78 -14.07
N HIS A 40 0.44 2.06 -14.05
CA HIS A 40 -0.28 3.09 -14.81
C HIS A 40 -0.10 2.94 -16.32
N ALA A 41 1.12 2.60 -16.77
CA ALA A 41 1.40 2.34 -18.18
C ALA A 41 0.69 1.05 -18.64
N GLN A 42 0.61 0.01 -17.81
CA GLN A 42 -0.19 -1.18 -18.12
C GLN A 42 -1.69 -0.87 -18.16
N SER A 43 -2.19 -0.07 -17.22
CA SER A 43 -3.61 0.28 -17.14
C SER A 43 -4.11 1.00 -18.40
N ILE A 44 -3.33 1.96 -18.91
CA ILE A 44 -3.71 2.67 -20.14
C ILE A 44 -3.51 1.82 -21.41
N ARG A 45 -2.56 0.87 -21.41
CA ARG A 45 -2.44 -0.11 -22.50
C ARG A 45 -3.68 -0.98 -22.61
N ASN A 46 -4.28 -1.39 -21.50
CA ASN A 46 -5.56 -2.10 -21.53
C ASN A 46 -6.68 -1.26 -22.18
N VAL A 47 -6.67 0.08 -21.98
CA VAL A 47 -7.59 1.00 -22.66
C VAL A 47 -7.28 1.08 -24.16
N LEU A 48 -6.01 1.16 -24.54
CA LEU A 48 -5.58 1.18 -25.94
C LEU A 48 -5.94 -0.11 -26.68
N ASP A 49 -5.85 -1.27 -26.02
CA ASP A 49 -6.19 -2.57 -26.59
C ASP A 49 -7.70 -2.75 -26.73
N PHE A 50 -8.48 -2.22 -25.77
CA PHE A 50 -9.95 -2.27 -25.81
C PHE A 50 -10.57 -1.25 -26.77
N GLU A 51 -9.84 -0.17 -27.09
CA GLU A 51 -10.25 0.92 -27.97
C GLU A 51 -11.65 1.49 -27.65
N PRO A 52 -11.95 1.90 -26.39
CA PRO A 52 -13.23 2.51 -26.07
C PRO A 52 -13.40 3.87 -26.75
N GLN A 53 -14.64 4.27 -27.00
CA GLN A 53 -14.98 5.66 -27.32
C GLN A 53 -15.28 6.48 -26.07
N ILE A 54 -15.66 5.83 -24.96
CA ILE A 54 -16.05 6.48 -23.70
C ILE A 54 -15.34 5.81 -22.52
N ILE A 55 -14.80 6.61 -21.60
CA ILE A 55 -14.42 6.17 -20.26
C ILE A 55 -15.54 6.55 -19.28
N ALA A 56 -15.97 5.58 -18.47
CA ALA A 56 -16.87 5.75 -17.35
C ALA A 56 -16.08 5.60 -16.03
N PRO A 57 -15.68 6.72 -15.39
CA PRO A 57 -14.93 6.68 -14.13
C PRO A 57 -15.81 6.31 -12.94
N GLY A 58 -15.19 5.96 -11.81
CA GLY A 58 -15.87 5.72 -10.53
C GLY A 58 -16.49 6.99 -9.94
N HIS A 59 -15.96 8.16 -10.30
CA HIS A 59 -16.47 9.46 -9.92
C HIS A 59 -16.51 10.43 -11.11
N GLY A 60 -17.59 11.21 -11.21
CA GLY A 60 -17.81 12.17 -12.28
C GLY A 60 -18.67 11.63 -13.43
N LYS A 61 -18.75 12.40 -14.52
CA LYS A 61 -19.51 12.02 -15.71
C LYS A 61 -18.63 11.18 -16.65
N PRO A 62 -19.20 10.23 -17.40
CA PRO A 62 -18.49 9.61 -18.52
C PRO A 62 -18.01 10.67 -19.52
N PHE A 63 -16.85 10.42 -20.12
CA PHE A 63 -16.20 11.36 -21.04
C PHE A 63 -15.66 10.63 -22.26
N ALA A 64 -15.57 11.36 -23.37
CA ALA A 64 -15.03 10.82 -24.61
C ALA A 64 -13.52 10.60 -24.48
N ILE A 65 -13.03 9.50 -25.01
CA ILE A 65 -11.59 9.20 -25.08
C ILE A 65 -11.21 8.99 -26.54
N THR A 66 -10.04 9.50 -26.91
CA THR A 66 -9.40 9.21 -28.19
C THR A 66 -8.16 8.36 -27.97
N ARG A 67 -7.80 7.57 -28.98
CA ARG A 67 -6.55 6.81 -28.99
C ARG A 67 -5.34 7.72 -28.77
N GLU A 68 -5.35 8.92 -29.33
CA GLU A 68 -4.29 9.91 -29.18
C GLU A 68 -4.12 10.39 -27.72
N THR A 69 -5.23 10.70 -27.03
CA THR A 69 -5.18 11.07 -25.61
C THR A 69 -4.69 9.91 -24.75
N ALA A 70 -5.09 8.67 -25.05
CA ALA A 70 -4.57 7.49 -24.36
C ALA A 70 -3.07 7.27 -24.59
N LEU A 71 -2.56 7.47 -25.81
CA LEU A 71 -1.13 7.40 -26.12
C LEU A 71 -0.31 8.48 -25.41
N ARG A 72 -0.82 9.71 -25.32
CA ARG A 72 -0.16 10.78 -24.56
C ARG A 72 -0.12 10.47 -23.06
N PHE A 73 -1.17 9.88 -22.52
CA PHE A 73 -1.15 9.42 -21.13
C PHE A 73 -0.12 8.29 -20.93
N ASP A 74 -0.03 7.32 -21.84
CA ASP A 74 0.95 6.23 -21.81
C ASP A 74 2.39 6.76 -21.79
N GLU A 75 2.71 7.75 -22.63
CA GLU A 75 4.02 8.42 -22.59
C GLU A 75 4.28 9.08 -21.22
N ARG A 76 3.29 9.78 -20.67
CA ARG A 76 3.42 10.43 -19.37
C ARG A 76 3.56 9.42 -18.22
N ALA A 77 2.85 8.30 -18.26
CA ALA A 77 2.95 7.23 -17.27
C ALA A 77 4.36 6.62 -17.26
N ARG A 78 4.95 6.36 -18.44
CA ARG A 78 6.35 5.90 -18.54
C ARG A 78 7.35 6.91 -18.01
N LYS A 79 7.14 8.21 -18.27
CA LYS A 79 7.98 9.27 -17.69
C LYS A 79 7.87 9.32 -16.17
N GLN A 80 6.67 9.12 -15.62
CA GLN A 80 6.46 9.01 -14.18
C GLN A 80 7.23 7.82 -13.58
N ASP A 81 7.18 6.64 -14.21
CA ASP A 81 7.96 5.48 -13.76
C ASP A 81 9.47 5.76 -13.80
N ALA A 82 9.95 6.44 -14.85
CA ALA A 82 11.34 6.87 -14.93
C ALA A 82 11.72 7.82 -13.78
N PHE A 83 10.86 8.79 -13.45
CA PHE A 83 11.10 9.67 -12.31
C PHE A 83 11.17 8.93 -10.97
N PHE A 84 10.37 7.88 -10.76
CA PHE A 84 10.52 7.04 -9.56
C PHE A 84 11.86 6.32 -9.55
N GLY A 85 12.28 5.76 -10.69
CA GLY A 85 13.58 5.11 -10.84
C GLY A 85 14.76 6.06 -10.56
N ASP A 86 14.64 7.33 -10.96
CA ASP A 86 15.70 8.34 -10.74
C ASP A 86 15.74 8.85 -9.30
N LEU A 87 14.59 8.95 -8.62
CA LEU A 87 14.47 9.54 -7.28
C LEU A 87 14.66 8.52 -6.15
N ILE A 88 14.26 7.26 -6.36
CA ILE A 88 14.24 6.23 -5.32
C ILE A 88 15.51 5.40 -5.41
N ALA A 89 16.24 5.28 -4.30
CA ALA A 89 17.45 4.48 -4.26
C ALA A 89 17.13 2.98 -4.32
N GLY A 90 17.73 2.27 -5.29
CA GLY A 90 17.57 0.83 -5.45
C GLY A 90 16.38 0.46 -6.32
N ASP A 91 15.61 -0.54 -5.91
CA ASP A 91 14.38 -0.90 -6.62
C ASP A 91 13.27 0.11 -6.26
N PRO A 92 12.65 0.80 -7.24
CA PRO A 92 11.70 1.87 -6.99
C PRO A 92 10.47 1.40 -6.22
N ASP A 93 10.09 0.12 -6.33
CA ASP A 93 8.90 -0.39 -5.65
C ASP A 93 9.04 -0.34 -4.13
N PHE A 94 10.25 -0.32 -3.56
CA PHE A 94 10.44 -0.10 -2.12
C PHE A 94 10.06 1.32 -1.65
N GLY A 95 10.09 2.31 -2.53
CA GLY A 95 9.66 3.68 -2.21
C GLY A 95 8.21 3.97 -2.63
N ILE A 96 7.66 3.20 -3.56
CA ILE A 96 6.27 3.34 -4.03
C ILE A 96 5.29 2.53 -3.16
N ASP A 97 5.68 1.35 -2.69
CA ASP A 97 4.83 0.48 -1.88
C ASP A 97 5.03 0.77 -0.37
N PRO A 98 4.23 1.62 0.29
CA PRO A 98 4.37 1.89 1.71
C PRO A 98 4.05 0.68 2.59
N SER A 99 3.48 -0.39 2.02
CA SER A 99 3.03 -1.57 2.74
C SER A 99 3.94 -2.79 2.50
N TRP A 100 5.12 -2.59 1.90
CA TRP A 100 6.09 -3.65 1.66
C TRP A 100 6.55 -4.31 2.97
N ILE A 101 6.44 -3.60 4.09
CA ILE A 101 6.37 -4.18 5.44
C ILE A 101 5.06 -3.72 6.06
N SER A 102 4.29 -4.65 6.64
CA SER A 102 3.01 -4.32 7.25
C SER A 102 2.70 -5.17 8.48
N ILE A 103 1.93 -4.58 9.39
CA ILE A 103 1.32 -5.28 10.53
C ILE A 103 -0.14 -5.56 10.17
N VAL A 104 -0.54 -6.82 10.24
CA VAL A 104 -1.88 -7.29 9.87
C VAL A 104 -2.56 -7.97 11.06
N PRO A 105 -3.82 -7.62 11.39
CA PRO A 105 -4.62 -6.56 10.76
C PRO A 105 -4.12 -5.15 11.12
N TYR A 106 -4.32 -4.17 10.22
CA TYR A 106 -3.89 -2.78 10.47
C TYR A 106 -4.65 -2.14 11.63
N GLN A 107 -5.96 -2.37 11.71
CA GLN A 107 -6.80 -1.96 12.85
C GLN A 107 -7.26 -3.21 13.59
N MET A 108 -7.03 -3.25 14.89
CA MET A 108 -7.38 -4.42 15.72
C MET A 108 -7.97 -4.02 17.05
N LEU A 109 -8.73 -4.94 17.64
CA LEU A 109 -9.25 -4.81 19.00
C LEU A 109 -8.39 -5.64 19.96
N ALA A 110 -7.90 -5.02 21.03
CA ALA A 110 -7.22 -5.73 22.11
C ALA A 110 -8.00 -5.57 23.42
N ILE A 111 -8.17 -6.68 24.13
CA ILE A 111 -8.84 -6.72 25.43
C ILE A 111 -7.75 -6.72 26.51
N PRO A 112 -7.76 -5.80 27.48
CA PRO A 112 -6.82 -5.81 28.61
C PRO A 112 -6.74 -7.18 29.29
N GLY A 113 -5.53 -7.69 29.49
CA GLY A 113 -5.26 -9.00 30.07
C GLY A 113 -5.37 -10.18 29.09
N LYS A 114 -5.76 -9.94 27.84
CA LYS A 114 -5.77 -10.96 26.78
C LYS A 114 -4.67 -10.70 25.74
N ALA A 115 -4.30 -11.77 25.07
CA ALA A 115 -3.37 -11.75 23.94
C ALA A 115 -4.14 -11.55 22.63
N THR A 116 -3.58 -10.72 21.74
CA THR A 116 -4.07 -10.49 20.38
C THR A 116 -2.98 -10.90 19.39
N ARG A 117 -3.32 -11.78 18.43
CA ARG A 117 -2.41 -12.20 17.36
C ARG A 117 -2.33 -11.13 16.27
N ILE A 118 -1.12 -10.92 15.78
CA ILE A 118 -0.83 -10.14 14.58
C ILE A 118 0.08 -10.96 13.66
N GLU A 119 0.13 -10.54 12.41
CA GLU A 119 1.06 -11.03 11.41
C GLU A 119 1.92 -9.85 10.93
N VAL A 120 3.24 -10.02 10.91
CA VAL A 120 4.14 -9.12 10.20
C VAL A 120 4.36 -9.71 8.82
N ARG A 121 3.98 -8.97 7.79
CA ARG A 121 4.16 -9.33 6.38
C ARG A 121 5.27 -8.51 5.78
N VAL A 122 6.05 -9.14 4.91
CA VAL A 122 7.12 -8.50 4.15
C VAL A 122 7.02 -8.93 2.69
N ARG A 123 7.10 -7.96 1.78
CA ARG A 123 7.22 -8.13 0.34
C ARG A 123 8.61 -7.66 -0.07
N ASN A 124 9.41 -8.56 -0.62
CA ASN A 124 10.75 -8.25 -1.10
C ASN A 124 10.70 -7.89 -2.59
N HIS A 125 10.90 -6.61 -2.89
CA HIS A 125 11.00 -6.13 -4.26
C HIS A 125 12.40 -6.34 -4.87
N ALA A 126 13.42 -6.72 -4.09
CA ALA A 126 14.76 -6.91 -4.65
C ALA A 126 14.87 -8.22 -5.48
N PRO A 127 15.77 -8.26 -6.48
CA PRO A 127 16.10 -9.49 -7.22
C PRO A 127 17.03 -10.45 -6.44
N ARG A 128 17.20 -10.21 -5.13
CA ARG A 128 18.02 -11.03 -4.22
C ARG A 128 17.25 -11.23 -2.91
N PRO A 129 17.55 -12.28 -2.13
CA PRO A 129 16.98 -12.40 -0.80
C PRO A 129 17.36 -11.21 0.10
N ILE A 130 16.49 -10.89 1.04
CA ILE A 130 16.70 -9.89 2.09
C ILE A 130 16.47 -10.51 3.46
N ARG A 131 17.18 -10.02 4.48
CA ARG A 131 16.95 -10.35 5.89
C ARG A 131 16.36 -9.17 6.63
N ILE A 132 15.24 -9.41 7.30
CA ILE A 132 14.55 -8.45 8.16
C ILE A 132 14.79 -8.81 9.61
N GLU A 133 15.12 -7.80 10.41
CA GLU A 133 15.09 -7.85 11.86
C GLU A 133 14.24 -6.70 12.38
N ALA A 134 13.29 -7.00 13.26
CA ALA A 134 12.32 -6.01 13.70
C ALA A 134 11.86 -6.20 15.14
N ALA A 135 11.41 -5.12 15.76
CA ALA A 135 10.77 -5.14 17.07
C ALA A 135 9.55 -4.22 17.07
N LEU A 136 8.48 -4.62 17.77
CA LEU A 136 7.34 -3.73 17.96
C LEU A 136 7.68 -2.67 19.00
N VAL A 137 7.40 -1.42 18.63
CA VAL A 137 7.36 -0.29 19.55
C VAL A 137 5.96 -0.23 20.13
N LEU A 138 5.86 -0.52 21.41
CA LEU A 138 4.60 -0.67 22.13
C LEU A 138 4.48 0.37 23.26
N PRO A 139 3.24 0.72 23.67
CA PRO A 139 3.04 1.50 24.88
C PRO A 139 3.63 0.82 26.12
N ALA A 140 3.95 1.63 27.14
CA ALA A 140 4.54 1.14 28.38
C ALA A 140 3.70 0.00 29.02
N GLY A 141 4.37 -1.07 29.44
CA GLY A 141 3.76 -2.24 30.07
C GLY A 141 3.18 -3.29 29.11
N TRP A 142 2.96 -2.93 27.84
CA TRP A 142 2.55 -3.89 26.83
C TRP A 142 3.71 -4.84 26.52
N ARG A 143 3.38 -6.06 26.09
CA ARG A 143 4.36 -7.08 25.73
C ARG A 143 4.07 -7.68 24.37
N VAL A 144 5.09 -8.18 23.70
CA VAL A 144 4.96 -8.98 22.49
C VAL A 144 5.75 -10.27 22.61
N LYS A 145 5.23 -11.34 22.00
CA LYS A 145 5.95 -12.60 21.79
C LYS A 145 5.91 -12.97 20.30
N PRO A 146 7.07 -13.24 19.66
CA PRO A 146 8.43 -13.05 20.20
C PRO A 146 8.77 -11.55 20.40
N PRO A 147 9.74 -11.20 21.27
CA PRO A 147 10.15 -9.81 21.50
C PRO A 147 10.88 -9.19 20.30
N ARG A 148 11.46 -10.03 19.44
CA ARG A 148 12.11 -9.66 18.19
C ARG A 148 11.64 -10.60 17.10
N ILE A 149 11.50 -10.07 15.90
CA ILE A 149 11.16 -10.77 14.69
C ILE A 149 12.41 -10.83 13.82
N ALA A 150 12.70 -12.01 13.27
CA ALA A 150 13.71 -12.19 12.25
C ALA A 150 13.12 -13.05 11.13
N LEU A 151 13.26 -12.60 9.88
CA LEU A 151 12.68 -13.25 8.71
C LEU A 151 13.64 -13.09 7.52
N SER A 152 13.85 -14.17 6.76
CA SER A 152 14.47 -14.09 5.44
C SER A 152 13.38 -14.17 4.38
N VAL A 153 13.45 -13.31 3.37
CA VAL A 153 12.46 -13.23 2.29
C VAL A 153 13.18 -13.41 0.96
N ASP A 154 12.78 -14.41 0.19
CA ASP A 154 13.40 -14.68 -1.12
C ASP A 154 13.24 -13.52 -2.10
N ALA A 155 14.07 -13.52 -3.14
CA ALA A 155 14.01 -12.54 -4.22
C ALA A 155 12.60 -12.47 -4.83
N ARG A 156 12.08 -11.25 -5.06
CA ARG A 156 10.77 -11.01 -5.70
C ARG A 156 9.61 -11.81 -5.08
N SER A 157 9.69 -12.08 -3.77
CA SER A 157 8.73 -12.91 -3.05
C SER A 157 8.15 -12.19 -1.84
N ALA A 158 7.21 -12.83 -1.16
CA ALA A 158 6.65 -12.35 0.10
C ALA A 158 6.77 -13.42 1.18
N SER A 159 6.87 -13.00 2.42
CA SER A 159 6.89 -13.88 3.59
C SER A 159 6.23 -13.21 4.77
N LYS A 160 5.91 -14.00 5.79
CA LYS A 160 5.17 -13.53 6.95
C LYS A 160 5.55 -14.30 8.20
N THR A 161 5.36 -13.68 9.35
CA THR A 161 5.53 -14.33 10.66
C THR A 161 4.50 -13.80 11.65
N ASP A 162 4.14 -14.65 12.60
CA ASP A 162 3.20 -14.30 13.65
C ASP A 162 3.88 -13.65 14.85
N ALA A 163 3.16 -12.75 15.50
CA ALA A 163 3.48 -12.26 16.83
C ALA A 163 2.19 -12.10 17.65
N THR A 164 2.33 -12.05 18.97
CA THR A 164 1.21 -11.92 19.89
C THR A 164 1.47 -10.76 20.83
N ILE A 165 0.61 -9.75 20.79
CA ILE A 165 0.63 -8.59 21.67
C ILE A 165 -0.22 -8.89 22.90
N SER A 166 0.24 -8.49 24.08
CA SER A 166 -0.49 -8.60 25.34
C SER A 166 -0.60 -7.23 26.01
N VAL A 167 -1.84 -6.80 26.24
CA VAL A 167 -2.17 -5.55 26.94
C VAL A 167 -2.28 -5.83 28.44
N PRO A 168 -1.69 -5.02 29.33
CA PRO A 168 -1.84 -5.19 30.78
C PRO A 168 -3.31 -5.21 31.20
N ALA A 169 -3.68 -6.06 32.16
CA ALA A 169 -5.05 -6.13 32.65
C ALA A 169 -5.52 -4.82 33.28
N ASN A 170 -4.61 -4.10 33.95
CA ASN A 170 -4.83 -2.79 34.55
C ASN A 170 -4.57 -1.62 33.59
N TRP A 171 -4.45 -1.88 32.28
CA TRP A 171 -4.27 -0.82 31.31
C TRP A 171 -5.45 0.17 31.38
N SER A 172 -5.13 1.41 31.72
CA SER A 172 -6.04 2.55 31.61
C SER A 172 -5.33 3.62 30.78
N ASN A 173 -5.98 4.04 29.71
CA ASN A 173 -5.56 5.17 28.91
C ASN A 173 -6.81 5.95 28.55
N ALA A 174 -6.71 7.28 28.55
CA ALA A 174 -7.81 8.14 28.10
C ALA A 174 -8.12 7.93 26.62
N LEU A 175 -7.12 7.51 25.83
CA LEU A 175 -7.27 7.17 24.43
C LEU A 175 -7.71 5.71 24.26
N SER A 176 -8.82 5.52 23.56
CA SER A 176 -9.32 4.19 23.17
C SER A 176 -8.54 3.59 21.99
N ARG A 177 -7.72 4.37 21.28
CA ARG A 177 -6.91 3.93 20.14
C ARG A 177 -5.46 4.31 20.34
N VAL A 178 -4.57 3.33 20.21
CA VAL A 178 -3.12 3.54 20.30
C VAL A 178 -2.43 3.07 19.02
N ALA A 179 -1.46 3.83 18.54
CA ALA A 179 -0.60 3.39 17.45
C ALA A 179 0.52 2.49 18.01
N VAL A 180 0.85 1.46 17.24
CA VAL A 180 2.05 0.64 17.41
C VAL A 180 2.83 0.67 16.12
N ALA A 181 4.15 0.59 16.21
CA ALA A 181 5.01 0.62 15.05
C ALA A 181 6.02 -0.53 15.05
N LEU A 182 6.58 -0.84 13.89
CA LEU A 182 7.60 -1.85 13.70
C LEU A 182 8.94 -1.18 13.41
N ASP A 183 9.81 -1.18 14.41
CA ASP A 183 11.17 -0.67 14.30
C ASP A 183 12.04 -1.69 13.57
N THR A 184 12.56 -1.31 12.41
CA THR A 184 13.01 -2.27 11.40
C THR A 184 14.45 -2.03 10.93
N VAL A 185 15.18 -3.14 10.78
CA VAL A 185 16.50 -3.24 10.17
C VAL A 185 16.41 -4.22 8.99
N VAL A 186 17.00 -3.85 7.85
CA VAL A 186 17.03 -4.68 6.63
C VAL A 186 18.46 -4.82 6.15
N ASP A 187 18.94 -6.07 6.04
CA ASP A 187 20.34 -6.39 5.69
C ASP A 187 21.36 -5.57 6.52
N GLY A 188 21.08 -5.38 7.81
CA GLY A 188 21.92 -4.60 8.73
C GLY A 188 21.75 -3.08 8.64
N LYS A 189 20.96 -2.56 7.69
CA LYS A 189 20.64 -1.13 7.58
C LYS A 189 19.38 -0.80 8.38
N TYR A 190 19.50 0.11 9.35
CA TYR A 190 18.36 0.61 10.10
C TYR A 190 17.47 1.51 9.23
N LEU A 191 16.17 1.20 9.17
CA LEU A 191 15.18 1.96 8.40
C LEU A 191 14.23 2.76 9.30
N GLY A 192 14.18 2.47 10.61
CA GLY A 192 13.26 3.11 11.54
C GLY A 192 11.92 2.41 11.68
N GLN A 193 10.96 3.14 12.21
CA GLN A 193 9.58 2.69 12.44
C GLN A 193 8.74 2.84 11.16
N ILE A 194 9.01 1.99 10.18
CA ILE A 194 8.49 2.13 8.80
C ILE A 194 7.16 1.41 8.53
N ALA A 195 6.61 0.71 9.53
CA ALA A 195 5.29 0.10 9.44
C ALA A 195 4.52 0.31 10.73
N GLU A 196 3.21 0.52 10.61
CA GLU A 196 2.33 0.87 11.72
C GLU A 196 1.02 0.06 11.72
N ALA A 197 0.41 -0.01 12.89
CA ALA A 197 -0.97 -0.47 13.09
C ALA A 197 -1.60 0.32 14.24
N VAL A 198 -2.93 0.27 14.31
CA VAL A 198 -3.71 0.88 15.39
C VAL A 198 -4.46 -0.19 16.18
N ILE A 199 -4.40 -0.06 17.49
CA ILE A 199 -5.02 -0.97 18.44
C ILE A 199 -6.08 -0.22 19.22
N ASP A 200 -7.33 -0.61 19.01
CA ASP A 200 -8.46 -0.20 19.81
C ASP A 200 -8.46 -1.00 21.11
N VAL A 201 -8.52 -0.32 22.26
CA VAL A 201 -8.65 -0.92 23.59
C VAL A 201 -9.93 -0.38 24.22
N PRO A 202 -10.95 -1.23 24.46
CA PRO A 202 -12.18 -0.79 25.09
C PRO A 202 -11.89 -0.18 26.46
N LEU A 203 -12.47 0.99 26.72
CA LEU A 203 -12.52 1.51 28.08
C LEU A 203 -13.32 0.53 28.94
N ARG A 204 -12.84 0.23 30.14
CA ARG A 204 -13.67 -0.45 31.14
C ARG A 204 -14.88 0.44 31.37
N LYS A 205 -16.09 -0.08 31.14
CA LYS A 205 -17.30 0.56 31.67
C LYS A 205 -17.13 0.60 33.19
N ALA A 206 -17.20 1.82 33.75
CA ALA A 206 -17.24 2.03 35.19
C ALA A 206 -18.43 1.30 35.81
#